data_AF-A0A953RGA4-F1
#
_entry.id   AF-A0A953RGA4-F1
#
_cell.length_a   1.000
_cell.length_b   1.000
_cell.length_c   1.000
_cell.angle_alpha   90.00
_cell.angle_beta   90.00
_cell.angle_gamma   90.00
#
_symmetry.space_group_name_H-M   'P 1'
#
loop_
_entity.id
_entity.type
_entity.pdbx_description
1 polymer ?
#
loop_
_entity_poly.entity_id
_entity_poly.type
_entity_poly.pdbx_seq_one_letter_code
_entity_poly.pdbx_strand_id
1 'polypeptide(L)'
;MTQAVNWNGQRVRALRPLDAADSALLEAVGRGEFVINGLRNRDLQRLLFETQPGSPQEAKRRSAQMSRQLRMLRAHGLLQKVPRTHRYHVTAAGRKAITAILTARQASVAQLTKVAA
;
A
#
# COMPACT_ATOMS: atom_id res chain seq x y z
N MET A 1 10.37 -4.48 4.38
CA MET A 1 9.11 -4.87 3.72
C MET A 1 8.63 -6.25 4.18
N THR A 2 9.38 -7.34 3.99
CA THR A 2 8.93 -8.71 4.35
C THR A 2 9.22 -9.14 5.79
N GLN A 3 9.86 -8.29 6.58
CA GLN A 3 10.03 -8.46 8.02
C GLN A 3 9.30 -7.36 8.78
N ALA A 4 8.95 -7.61 10.05
CA ALA A 4 8.39 -6.58 10.92
C ALA A 4 9.43 -5.48 11.20
N VAL A 5 8.97 -4.24 11.35
CA VAL A 5 9.83 -3.08 11.61
C VAL A 5 9.34 -2.33 12.85
N ASN A 6 10.27 -1.72 13.60
CA ASN A 6 9.92 -0.81 14.68
C ASN A 6 9.79 0.61 14.11
N TRP A 7 8.62 1.23 14.28
CA TRP A 7 8.31 2.55 13.77
C TRP A 7 7.71 3.41 14.87
N ASN A 8 8.39 4.50 15.23
CA ASN A 8 8.00 5.40 16.33
C ASN A 8 7.72 4.65 17.65
N GLY A 9 8.60 3.72 18.02
CA GLY A 9 8.46 2.91 19.23
C GLY A 9 7.38 1.82 19.17
N GLN A 10 6.67 1.66 18.04
CA GLN A 10 5.66 0.61 17.85
C GLN A 10 6.11 -0.40 16.81
N ARG A 11 5.90 -1.69 17.11
CA ARG A 11 6.11 -2.77 16.14
C ARG A 11 5.05 -2.71 15.04
N VAL A 12 5.48 -2.72 13.79
CA VAL A 12 4.63 -2.75 12.60
C VAL A 12 4.90 -4.03 11.82
N ARG A 13 3.83 -4.72 11.42
CA ARG A 13 3.93 -5.99 10.69
C ARG A 13 4.67 -5.85 9.35
N ALA A 14 5.19 -6.97 8.87
CA ALA A 14 5.67 -7.10 7.50
C ALA A 14 4.54 -6.86 6.49
N LEU A 15 4.90 -6.26 5.36
CA LEU A 15 4.17 -6.36 4.10
C LEU A 15 4.30 -7.80 3.57
N ARG A 16 3.21 -8.35 3.04
CA ARG A 16 3.12 -9.69 2.47
C ARG A 16 2.78 -9.58 0.98
N PRO A 17 3.76 -9.34 0.08
CA PRO A 17 3.49 -9.04 -1.32
C PRO A 17 2.68 -10.08 -2.09
N LEU A 18 2.70 -11.35 -1.66
CA LEU A 18 1.98 -12.44 -2.32
C LEU A 18 0.57 -12.69 -1.74
N ASP A 19 0.25 -12.05 -0.61
CA ASP A 19 -1.08 -12.12 -0.01
C ASP A 19 -2.05 -11.23 -0.79
N ALA A 20 -3.29 -11.70 -0.99
CA ALA A 20 -4.27 -11.01 -1.82
C ALA A 20 -4.60 -9.59 -1.31
N ALA A 21 -4.68 -9.38 0.01
CA ALA A 21 -5.05 -8.10 0.57
C ALA A 21 -3.93 -7.06 0.42
N ASP A 22 -2.69 -7.46 0.70
CA ASP A 22 -1.53 -6.58 0.55
C ASP A 22 -1.22 -6.33 -0.94
N SER A 23 -1.45 -7.32 -1.80
CA SER A 23 -1.37 -7.17 -3.26
C SER A 23 -2.33 -6.12 -3.79
N ALA A 24 -3.62 -6.23 -3.46
CA ALA A 24 -4.63 -5.26 -3.87
C ALA A 24 -4.32 -3.85 -3.34
N LEU A 25 -3.78 -3.75 -2.12
CA LEU A 25 -3.31 -2.49 -1.56
C LEU A 25 -2.15 -1.89 -2.38
N LEU A 26 -1.17 -2.69 -2.80
CA LEU A 26 -0.06 -2.24 -3.62
C LEU A 26 -0.51 -1.83 -5.02
N GLU A 27 -1.45 -2.55 -5.62
CA GLU A 27 -2.08 -2.20 -6.90
C GLU A 27 -2.81 -0.86 -6.80
N ALA A 28 -3.62 -0.67 -5.75
CA ALA A 28 -4.31 0.58 -5.49
C ALA A 28 -3.33 1.75 -5.32
N VAL A 29 -2.30 1.59 -4.49
CA VAL A 29 -1.29 2.64 -4.22
C VAL A 29 -0.40 2.91 -5.44
N GLY A 30 -0.18 1.91 -6.29
CA GLY A 30 0.64 1.99 -7.49
C GLY A 30 -0.03 2.70 -8.67
N ARG A 31 -1.31 3.07 -8.58
CA ARG A 31 -2.02 3.79 -9.65
C ARG A 31 -1.36 5.14 -9.96
N GLY A 32 -1.20 5.44 -11.25
CA GLY A 32 -0.54 6.66 -11.74
C GLY A 32 -1.16 7.96 -11.23
N GLU A 33 -2.48 7.99 -11.02
CA GLU A 33 -3.18 9.15 -10.46
C GLU A 33 -2.67 9.57 -9.07
N PHE A 34 -2.23 8.61 -8.25
CA PHE A 34 -1.70 8.87 -6.91
C PHE A 34 -0.22 9.26 -6.92
N VAL A 35 0.49 8.96 -8.01
CA VAL A 35 1.84 9.49 -8.22
C VAL A 35 1.80 11.00 -8.42
N ILE A 36 0.80 11.50 -9.17
CA ILE A 36 0.63 12.91 -9.46
C ILE A 36 0.02 13.65 -8.27
N ASN A 37 -1.13 13.19 -7.79
CA ASN A 37 -1.95 13.94 -6.85
C ASN A 37 -1.74 13.57 -5.38
N GLY A 38 -0.97 12.51 -5.11
CA GLY A 38 -0.98 11.83 -3.83
C GLY A 38 -2.32 11.15 -3.54
N LEU A 39 -2.34 10.34 -2.48
CA LEU A 39 -3.52 9.59 -2.06
C LEU A 39 -3.95 9.95 -0.65
N ARG A 40 -5.24 9.79 -0.36
CA ARG A 40 -5.84 9.89 0.97
C ARG A 40 -6.46 8.55 1.35
N ASN A 41 -6.74 8.39 2.63
CA ASN A 41 -7.44 7.21 3.16
C ASN A 41 -8.76 6.92 2.40
N ARG A 42 -9.58 7.96 2.17
CA ARG A 42 -10.85 7.85 1.43
C ARG A 42 -10.70 7.43 -0.03
N ASP A 43 -9.52 7.64 -0.62
CA ASP A 43 -9.27 7.26 -2.01
C ASP A 43 -9.01 5.74 -2.06
N LEU A 44 -8.20 5.22 -1.12
CA LEU A 44 -8.00 3.78 -0.97
C LEU A 44 -9.29 3.05 -0.59
N GLN A 45 -10.12 3.63 0.28
CA GLN A 45 -11.40 3.00 0.62
C GLN A 45 -12.30 2.80 -0.61
N ARG A 46 -12.35 3.78 -1.52
CA ARG A 46 -13.14 3.68 -2.76
C ARG A 46 -12.63 2.61 -3.73
N LEU A 47 -11.37 2.19 -3.61
CA LEU A 47 -10.79 1.17 -4.47
C LEU A 47 -10.82 -0.24 -3.84
N LEU A 48 -10.74 -0.31 -2.51
CA LEU A 48 -10.58 -1.57 -1.78
C LEU A 48 -11.87 -2.08 -1.14
N PHE A 49 -12.92 -1.27 -1.10
CA PHE A 49 -14.25 -1.69 -0.67
C PHE A 49 -15.23 -1.51 -1.83
N GLU A 50 -15.97 -2.56 -2.15
CA GLU A 50 -16.92 -2.59 -3.27
C GLU A 50 -18.16 -1.72 -3.00
N THR A 51 -18.59 -1.66 -1.74
CA THR A 51 -19.82 -0.97 -1.32
C THR A 51 -19.52 0.26 -0.48
N GLN A 52 -20.49 1.17 -0.38
CA GLN A 52 -20.47 2.21 0.66
C GLN A 52 -20.67 1.57 2.05
N PRO A 53 -20.14 2.18 3.12
CA PRO A 53 -20.41 1.70 4.48
C PRO A 53 -21.90 1.80 4.78
N GLY A 54 -22.49 0.73 5.31
CA GLY A 54 -23.91 0.67 5.68
C GLY A 54 -24.23 1.40 6.99
N SER A 55 -23.20 1.82 7.74
CA SER A 55 -23.37 2.57 8.99
C SER A 55 -22.19 3.49 9.30
N PRO A 56 -22.36 4.51 10.16
CA PRO A 56 -21.26 5.33 10.66
C PRO A 56 -20.18 4.52 11.40
N GLN A 57 -20.58 3.46 12.09
CA GLN A 57 -19.64 2.58 12.82
C GLN A 57 -18.77 1.79 11.85
N GLU A 58 -19.36 1.28 10.77
CA GLU A 58 -18.62 0.61 9.70
C GLU A 58 -17.65 1.57 9.00
N ALA A 59 -18.10 2.79 8.68
CA ALA A 59 -17.25 3.82 8.08
C ALA A 59 -16.00 4.10 8.96
N LYS A 60 -16.19 4.20 10.27
CA LYS A 60 -15.09 4.37 11.24
C LYS A 60 -14.14 3.17 11.25
N ARG A 61 -14.67 1.94 11.20
CA ARG A 61 -13.88 0.70 11.15
C ARG A 61 -13.03 0.63 9.88
N ARG A 62 -13.62 0.91 8.70
CA ARG A 62 -12.92 0.93 7.40
C ARG A 62 -11.82 1.99 7.38
N SER A 63 -12.11 3.19 7.89
CA SER A 63 -11.12 4.27 8.03
C SER A 63 -9.96 3.89 8.95
N ALA A 64 -10.23 3.25 10.09
CA ALA A 64 -9.19 2.77 10.99
C ALA A 64 -8.33 1.66 10.34
N GLN A 65 -8.95 0.74 9.59
CA GLN A 65 -8.24 -0.28 8.82
C GLN A 65 -7.28 0.34 7.80
N MET A 66 -7.76 1.26 6.98
CA MET A 66 -6.92 1.97 6.00
C MET A 66 -5.82 2.79 6.67
N SER A 67 -6.07 3.38 7.85
CA SER A 67 -5.05 4.10 8.60
C SER A 67 -3.92 3.18 9.07
N ARG A 68 -4.24 1.94 9.47
CA ARG A 68 -3.22 0.92 9.80
C ARG A 68 -2.41 0.50 8.58
N GLN A 69 -3.06 0.32 7.42
CA GLN A 69 -2.37 -0.01 6.17
C GLN A 69 -1.45 1.13 5.73
N LEU A 70 -1.91 2.37 5.74
CA LEU A 70 -1.09 3.55 5.44
C LEU A 70 0.11 3.67 6.39
N ARG A 71 -0.09 3.40 7.69
CA ARG A 71 1.01 3.35 8.67
C ARG A 71 2.03 2.28 8.30
N MET A 72 1.57 1.08 7.94
CA MET A 72 2.46 0.00 7.50
C MET A 72 3.29 0.41 6.30
N LEU A 73 2.66 0.94 5.25
CA LEU A 73 3.38 1.39 4.06
C LEU A 73 4.39 2.51 4.37
N ARG A 74 4.06 3.42 5.29
CA ARG A 74 5.00 4.45 5.76
C ARG A 74 6.17 3.87 6.55
N ALA A 75 5.90 2.92 7.44
CA ALA A 75 6.93 2.28 8.24
C ALA A 75 7.95 1.53 7.36
N HIS A 76 7.49 0.98 6.23
CA HIS A 76 8.35 0.35 5.22
C HIS A 76 8.91 1.34 4.18
N GLY A 77 8.72 2.64 4.36
CA GLY A 77 9.28 3.68 3.48
C GLY A 77 8.61 3.83 2.11
N LEU A 78 7.50 3.12 1.85
CA LEU A 78 6.77 3.22 0.59
C LEU A 78 6.00 4.52 0.44
N LEU A 79 5.49 5.05 1.55
CA LEU A 79 4.73 6.29 1.60
C LEU A 79 5.38 7.32 2.51
N GLN A 80 5.20 8.59 2.14
CA GLN A 80 5.47 9.74 3.00
C GLN A 80 4.20 10.56 3.22
N LYS A 81 3.97 11.02 4.45
CA LYS A 81 2.82 11.86 4.78
C LYS A 81 3.14 13.31 4.43
N VAL A 82 2.22 14.00 3.76
CA VAL A 82 2.32 15.43 3.53
C VAL A 82 1.94 16.18 4.82
N PRO A 83 2.82 17.05 5.36
CA PRO A 83 2.54 17.80 6.58
C PRO A 83 1.23 18.60 6.47
N ARG A 84 0.53 18.76 7.61
CA ARG A 84 -0.72 19.55 7.71
C ARG A 84 -1.86 19.10 6.78
N THR A 85 -1.78 17.90 6.20
CA THR A 85 -2.86 17.35 5.36
C THR A 85 -3.14 15.87 5.65
N HIS A 86 -4.21 15.36 5.04
CA HIS A 86 -4.55 13.93 5.03
C HIS A 86 -3.92 13.16 3.88
N ARG A 87 -3.00 13.79 3.13
CA ARG A 87 -2.43 13.25 1.90
C ARG A 87 -1.11 12.52 2.15
N TYR A 88 -0.86 11.51 1.34
CA TYR A 88 0.36 10.73 1.29
C TYR A 88 0.89 10.72 -0.14
N HIS A 89 2.21 10.76 -0.31
CA HIS A 89 2.85 10.51 -1.60
C HIS A 89 3.62 9.20 -1.54
N VAL A 90 3.62 8.49 -2.67
CA VAL A 90 4.52 7.37 -2.88
C VAL A 90 5.94 7.92 -3.01
N THR A 91 6.87 7.38 -2.21
CA THR A 91 8.27 7.80 -2.28
C THR A 91 8.91 7.29 -3.58
N ALA A 92 10.04 7.89 -3.99
CA ALA A 92 10.74 7.40 -5.19
C ALA A 92 11.17 5.93 -5.06
N ALA A 93 11.67 5.53 -3.88
CA ALA A 93 11.98 4.15 -3.55
C ALA A 93 10.71 3.27 -3.53
N GLY A 94 9.61 3.80 -2.98
CA GLY A 94 8.33 3.12 -2.94
C GLY A 94 7.77 2.82 -4.32
N ARG A 95 7.89 3.75 -5.28
CA ARG A 95 7.50 3.53 -6.67
C ARG A 95 8.27 2.36 -7.29
N LYS A 96 9.60 2.38 -7.18
CA LYS A 96 10.46 1.29 -7.69
C LYS A 96 10.09 -0.06 -7.06
N ALA A 97 9.89 -0.09 -5.74
CA ALA A 97 9.53 -1.31 -5.02
C ALA A 97 8.14 -1.84 -5.41
N ILE A 98 7.12 -0.97 -5.47
CA ILE A 98 5.77 -1.35 -5.88
C ILE A 98 5.77 -1.89 -7.31
N THR A 99 6.39 -1.19 -8.25
CA THR A 99 6.50 -1.65 -9.65
C THR A 99 7.21 -3.00 -9.72
N ALA A 100 8.37 -3.16 -9.07
CA ALA A 100 9.10 -4.42 -9.07
C ALA A 100 8.26 -5.58 -8.51
N ILE A 101 7.56 -5.35 -7.39
CA ILE A 101 6.68 -6.36 -6.78
C ILE A 101 5.53 -6.74 -7.71
N LEU A 102 4.82 -5.76 -8.26
CA LEU A 102 3.66 -6.03 -9.11
C LEU A 102 4.07 -6.69 -10.42
N THR A 103 5.17 -6.27 -11.03
CA THR A 103 5.73 -6.91 -12.22
C THR A 103 6.18 -8.34 -11.92
N ALA A 104 6.88 -8.57 -10.81
CA ALA A 104 7.30 -9.92 -10.42
C ALA A 104 6.11 -10.87 -10.19
N ARG A 105 5.01 -10.36 -9.63
CA ARG A 105 3.77 -11.14 -9.44
C ARG A 105 3.08 -11.53 -10.75
N GLN A 106 3.24 -10.72 -11.79
CA GLN A 106 2.61 -10.93 -13.10
C GLN A 106 3.53 -11.68 -14.08
N ALA A 107 4.81 -11.78 -13.77
CA ALA A 107 5.79 -12.47 -14.60
C ALA A 107 5.52 -13.99 -14.64
N SER A 108 5.74 -14.60 -15.80
CA SER A 108 5.72 -16.05 -15.94
C SER A 108 6.96 -16.68 -15.32
N VAL A 109 6.88 -17.98 -14.97
CA VAL A 109 8.03 -18.73 -14.45
C VAL A 109 9.22 -18.64 -15.43
N ALA A 110 8.97 -18.76 -16.73
CA ALA A 110 10.00 -18.65 -17.77
C ALA A 110 10.68 -17.26 -17.79
N GLN A 111 9.92 -16.18 -17.56
CA GLN A 111 10.49 -14.83 -17.46
C GLN A 111 11.35 -14.69 -16.20
N LEU A 112 10.93 -15.26 -15.08
CA LEU A 112 11.67 -15.23 -13.82
C LEU A 112 12.96 -16.06 -13.90
N THR A 113 12.92 -17.27 -14.47
CA THR A 113 14.12 -18.12 -14.60
C THR A 113 15.16 -17.52 -15.55
N LYS A 114 14.72 -16.85 -16.63
CA LYS A 114 15.63 -16.16 -17.57
C LYS A 114 16.44 -15.04 -16.91
N VAL A 115 15.90 -14.36 -15.90
CA VAL A 115 16.57 -13.27 -15.19
C VAL A 115 17.45 -13.78 -14.04
N ALA A 116 17.15 -14.97 -13.52
CA ALA A 116 17.87 -15.58 -12.40
C ALA A 116 19.08 -16.44 -12.81
N ALA A 117 19.13 -16.86 -14.08
CA ALA A 117 20.25 -17.57 -14.70
C ALA A 117 21.32 -16.59 -15.20
#